data_AF-A0A0B1SBG6-F1
#
_entry.id   AF-A0A0B1SBG6-F1
#
_cell.length_a   1.000
_cell.length_b   1.000
_cell.length_c   1.000
_cell.angle_alpha   90.00
_cell.angle_beta   90.00
_cell.angle_gamma   90.00
#
_symmetry.space_group_name_H-M   'P 1'
#
loop_
_entity.id
_entity.type
_entity.pdbx_description
1 polymer ?
#
loop_
_entity_poly.entity_id
_entity_poly.type
_entity_poly.pdbx_seq_one_letter_code
_entity_poly.pdbx_strand_id
1 'polypeptide(L)'
;MSMFDANAKVDRQPPPMPDTSGVEYPRAASWASGSCAAVMKDEKGCQLFRCFLYEALAEENLSFVESVDKLKKMKNSDEKKVS
;
A
#
# COMPACT_ATOMS: atom_id res chain seq x y z
N MET A 1 -6.88 -11.00 -30.52
CA MET A 1 -6.48 -10.14 -29.39
C MET A 1 -5.26 -10.76 -28.74
N SER A 2 -4.08 -10.14 -28.86
CA SER A 2 -2.91 -10.56 -28.09
C SER A 2 -3.09 -10.05 -26.65
N MET A 3 -3.06 -10.93 -25.65
CA MET A 3 -3.13 -10.54 -24.24
C MET A 3 -1.83 -9.86 -23.76
N PHE A 4 -0.76 -9.93 -24.55
CA PHE A 4 0.54 -9.33 -24.25
C PHE A 4 0.92 -8.41 -25.40
N ASP A 5 0.60 -7.14 -25.25
CA ASP A 5 1.15 -6.09 -26.10
C ASP A 5 2.36 -5.48 -25.37
N ALA A 6 3.56 -5.80 -25.84
CA ALA A 6 4.80 -5.26 -25.28
C ALA A 6 4.91 -3.74 -25.47
N ASN A 7 4.09 -3.16 -26.36
CA ASN A 7 3.99 -1.72 -26.57
C ASN A 7 2.83 -1.08 -25.79
N ALA A 8 2.05 -1.85 -25.03
CA ALA A 8 1.10 -1.29 -24.08
C ALA A 8 1.87 -0.58 -22.97
N LYS A 9 2.11 0.71 -23.19
CA LYS A 9 2.55 1.62 -22.14
C LYS A 9 1.43 1.65 -21.10
N VAL A 10 1.63 0.96 -19.99
CA VAL A 10 0.79 1.16 -18.81
C VAL A 10 1.10 2.57 -18.33
N ASP A 11 0.14 3.47 -18.52
CA ASP A 11 0.23 4.84 -18.04
C ASP A 11 0.04 4.83 -16.52
N ARG A 12 1.11 4.49 -15.80
CA ARG A 12 1.11 4.40 -14.35
C ARG A 12 1.12 5.81 -13.78
N GLN A 13 0.12 6.14 -12.97
CA GLN A 13 0.10 7.43 -12.28
C GLN A 13 0.91 7.35 -10.98
N PRO A 14 1.87 8.26 -10.76
CA PRO A 14 2.63 8.29 -9.51
C PRO A 14 1.70 8.67 -8.34
N PRO A 15 1.82 8.01 -7.19
CA PRO A 15 1.08 8.40 -6.00
C PRO A 15 1.54 9.78 -5.50
N PRO A 16 0.66 10.53 -4.81
CA PRO A 16 1.04 11.82 -4.25
C PRO A 16 2.07 11.67 -3.14
N MET A 17 3.11 12.49 -3.17
CA MET A 17 4.09 12.58 -2.08
C MET A 17 3.40 13.06 -0.79
N PRO A 18 3.67 12.45 0.38
CA PRO A 18 3.13 12.93 1.64
C PRO A 18 3.76 14.27 2.03
N ASP A 19 2.97 15.15 2.65
CA ASP A 19 3.50 16.35 3.28
C ASP A 19 4.26 16.01 4.57
N THR A 20 5.18 16.88 4.99
CA THR A 20 6.04 16.66 6.17
C THR A 20 5.45 17.18 7.49
N SER A 21 4.27 17.79 7.49
CA SER A 21 3.68 18.42 8.68
C SER A 21 3.38 17.39 9.76
N GLY A 22 3.88 17.59 10.99
CA GLY A 22 3.67 16.63 12.08
C GLY A 22 4.40 15.28 11.90
N VAL A 23 5.40 15.22 11.02
CA VAL A 23 6.37 14.12 10.96
C VAL A 23 7.61 14.51 11.76
N GLU A 24 7.60 14.16 13.04
CA GLU A 24 8.75 14.35 13.92
C GLU A 24 9.79 13.25 13.72
N TYR A 25 11.05 13.55 14.04
CA TYR A 25 12.15 12.59 13.88
C TYR A 25 11.89 11.21 14.51
N PRO A 26 11.35 11.09 15.75
CA PRO A 26 11.05 9.77 16.33
C PRO A 26 10.02 8.97 15.53
N ARG A 27 9.01 9.65 14.96
CA ARG A 27 7.99 9.03 14.11
C ARG A 27 8.63 8.52 12.81
N ALA A 28 9.41 9.35 12.14
CA ALA A 28 10.13 8.94 10.92
C ALA A 28 11.13 7.81 11.19
N ALA A 29 11.88 7.89 12.30
CA ALA A 29 12.82 6.87 12.71
C ALA A 29 12.13 5.51 12.95
N SER A 30 10.92 5.52 13.52
CA SER A 30 10.14 4.30 13.74
C SER A 30 9.80 3.54 12.45
N TRP A 31 9.76 4.23 11.30
CA TRP A 31 9.52 3.60 10.00
C TRP A 31 10.74 2.80 9.52
N ALA A 32 11.95 3.30 9.82
CA ALA A 32 13.20 2.65 9.43
C ALA A 32 13.64 1.57 10.43
N SER A 33 13.41 1.79 11.72
CA SER A 33 13.82 0.85 12.78
C SER A 33 12.75 -0.20 13.11
N GLY A 34 11.53 -0.02 12.60
CA GLY A 34 10.39 -0.90 12.85
C GLY A 34 10.26 -2.03 11.82
N SER A 35 9.09 -2.68 11.82
CA SER A 35 8.72 -3.64 10.78
C SER A 35 7.96 -2.95 9.64
N CYS A 36 7.90 -3.59 8.47
CA CYS A 36 7.09 -3.11 7.34
C CYS A 36 5.62 -2.87 7.75
N ALA A 37 5.07 -3.72 8.62
CA ALA A 37 3.72 -3.54 9.16
C ALA A 37 3.55 -2.26 10.00
N ALA A 38 4.61 -1.73 10.62
CA ALA A 38 4.56 -0.45 11.33
C ALA A 38 4.44 0.72 10.36
N VAL A 39 5.18 0.69 9.25
CA VAL A 39 5.09 1.69 8.17
C VAL A 39 3.69 1.72 7.56
N MET A 40 3.11 0.55 7.29
CA MET A 40 1.76 0.42 6.71
C MET A 40 0.64 0.89 7.63
N LYS A 41 0.85 0.92 8.96
CA LYS A 41 -0.14 1.40 9.95
C LYS A 41 -0.11 2.92 10.13
N ASP A 42 1.00 3.57 9.78
CA ASP A 42 1.11 5.02 9.79
C ASP A 42 0.59 5.60 8.47
N GLU A 43 -0.29 6.59 8.50
CA GLU A 43 -0.87 7.17 7.30
C GLU A 43 0.19 7.76 6.35
N LYS A 44 1.14 8.53 6.90
CA LYS A 44 2.20 9.18 6.12
C LYS A 44 3.30 8.18 5.75
N GLY A 45 3.62 7.27 6.64
CA GLY A 45 4.53 6.16 6.37
C GLY A 45 4.03 5.29 5.21
N CYS A 46 2.75 4.94 5.21
CA CYS A 46 2.12 4.14 4.15
C CYS A 46 2.10 4.90 2.82
N GLN A 47 1.80 6.20 2.82
CA GLN A 47 1.84 7.03 1.61
C GLN A 47 3.26 7.14 1.04
N LEU A 48 4.28 7.32 1.89
CA LEU A 48 5.69 7.31 1.48
C LEU A 48 6.08 5.95 0.89
N PHE A 49 5.63 4.86 1.52
CA PHE A 49 5.89 3.50 1.06
C PHE A 49 5.26 3.22 -0.31
N ARG A 50 4.07 3.77 -0.60
CA ARG A 50 3.45 3.73 -1.94
C ARG A 50 4.31 4.42 -3.00
N CYS A 51 4.90 5.57 -2.67
CA CYS A 51 5.83 6.27 -3.57
C CYS A 51 7.06 5.42 -3.87
N PHE A 52 7.65 4.82 -2.84
CA PHE A 52 8.77 3.88 -2.99
C PHE A 52 8.41 2.68 -3.89
N LEU A 53 7.25 2.05 -3.67
CA LEU A 53 6.84 0.90 -4.46
C LEU A 53 6.58 1.25 -5.92
N TYR A 54 6.05 2.44 -6.21
CA TYR A 54 5.85 2.93 -7.57
C TYR A 54 7.17 3.05 -8.34
N GLU A 55 8.21 3.58 -7.69
CA GLU A 55 9.55 3.67 -8.26
C GLU A 55 10.19 2.28 -8.44
N ALA A 56 9.90 1.35 -7.52
CA ALA A 56 10.36 -0.03 -7.57
C ALA A 56 9.56 -0.95 -8.50
N LEU A 57 8.52 -0.46 -9.19
CA LEU A 57 7.59 -1.25 -10.01
C LEU A 57 6.90 -2.38 -9.22
N ALA A 58 6.58 -2.14 -7.96
CA ALA A 58 6.11 -3.12 -6.99
C ALA A 58 4.79 -2.72 -6.30
N GLU A 59 4.10 -1.71 -6.81
CA GLU A 59 2.81 -1.20 -6.31
C GLU A 59 1.75 -2.30 -6.14
N GLU A 60 1.74 -3.29 -7.03
CA GLU A 60 0.81 -4.44 -7.01
C GLU A 60 0.96 -5.30 -5.75
N ASN A 61 2.16 -5.35 -5.15
CA ASN A 61 2.37 -6.12 -3.92
C ASN A 61 1.52 -5.58 -2.77
N LEU A 62 1.46 -4.25 -2.64
CA LEU A 62 0.65 -3.60 -1.60
C LEU A 62 -0.84 -3.72 -1.92
N SER A 63 -1.23 -3.52 -3.19
CA SER A 63 -2.60 -3.71 -3.66
C SER A 63 -3.13 -5.12 -3.35
N PHE A 64 -2.29 -6.14 -3.56
CA PHE A 64 -2.62 -7.52 -3.24
C PHE A 64 -2.83 -7.73 -1.74
N VAL A 65 -1.90 -7.25 -0.90
CA VAL A 65 -2.01 -7.37 0.57
C VAL A 65 -3.29 -6.70 1.08
N GLU A 66 -3.57 -5.48 0.64
CA GLU A 66 -4.80 -4.76 1.01
C GLU A 66 -6.07 -5.50 0.58
N SER A 67 -6.06 -6.08 -0.62
CA SER A 67 -7.19 -6.84 -1.16
C SER A 67 -7.43 -8.14 -0.39
N VAL A 68 -6.37 -8.85 -0.02
CA VAL A 68 -6.44 -10.04 0.83
C VAL A 68 -6.99 -9.70 2.22
N ASP A 69 -6.56 -8.58 2.80
CA ASP A 69 -7.08 -8.12 4.09
C ASP A 69 -8.56 -7.71 4.03
N LYS A 70 -8.99 -7.05 2.94
CA LYS A 70 -10.41 -6.74 2.69
C LYS A 70 -11.24 -8.02 2.57
N LEU A 71 -10.76 -9.01 1.81
CA LEU A 71 -11.44 -10.29 1.64
C LEU A 71 -11.61 -11.04 2.97
N LYS A 72 -10.56 -11.11 3.79
CA LYS A 72 -10.62 -11.71 5.13
C LYS A 72 -11.66 -11.02 6.02
N LYS A 73 -11.74 -9.69 5.97
CA LYS A 73 -12.73 -8.90 6.74
C LYS A 73 -14.17 -9.14 6.26
N MET A 74 -14.39 -9.29 4.96
CA MET A 74 -15.71 -9.62 4.41
C MET A 74 -16.18 -11.00 4.89
N LYS A 75 -15.34 -12.03 4.76
CA LYS A 75 -15.67 -13.39 5.21
C LYS A 75 -16.08 -13.45 6.70
N ASN A 76 -15.33 -12.76 7.56
CA ASN A 76 -15.66 -12.67 8.99
C ASN A 76 -16.93 -11.86 9.30
N SER A 77 -17.34 -10.97 8.40
CA SER A 77 -18.56 -10.17 8.54
C SER A 77 -19.80 -10.92 8.05
N ASP A 78 -19.65 -11.77 7.03
CA ASP A 78 -20.72 -12.64 6.53
C ASP A 78 -21.03 -13.77 7.51
N GLU A 79 -20.02 -14.33 8.20
CA GLU A 79 -20.23 -15.29 9.29
C GLU A 79 -21.05 -14.71 10.46
N LYS A 80 -20.98 -13.38 10.70
CA LYS A 80 -21.75 -12.70 11.74
C LYS A 80 -23.19 -12.36 11.37
N LYS A 81 -23.60 -12.50 10.10
CA LYS A 81 -24.99 -12.22 9.65
C LYS A 81 -25.88 -13.47 9.65
N VAL A 82 -25.33 -14.64 9.98
CA VAL A 82 -26.05 -15.93 10.00
C VAL A 82 -26.17 -16.48 11.44
N SER A 83 -25.89 -15.68 12.47
CA SER A 83 -26.05 -16.04 13.89
C SER A 83 -27.03 -15.11 14.61
#